data_AF-A0AAD1NNI3-F1
#
_entry.id   AF-A0AAD1NNI3-F1
#
_cell.length_a   1.000
_cell.length_b   1.000
_cell.length_c   1.000
_cell.angle_alpha   90.00
_cell.angle_beta   90.00
_cell.angle_gamma   90.00
#
_symmetry.space_group_name_H-M   'P 1'
#
loop_
_entity.id
_entity.type
_entity.pdbx_description
1 polymer ?
#
loop_
_entity_poly.entity_id
_entity_poly.type
_entity_poly.pdbx_seq_one_letter_code
_entity_poly.pdbx_strand_id
1 'polypeptide(L)'
;MSLLRILLAYLLLLVGAFSTYVCIFGAFQSLPEQQPAKYFMVIFGALLAAVSLTLAGFLNRRRNWCRSSGIALLAAAGLALLIIVSDASYQDTAQLPPMIALNDYAVGGPVVILVLILGGLLLWQGLNQARKPVEELSEQTE
;
A
#
# COMPACT_ATOMS: atom_id res chain seq x y z
N MET A 1 -0.83 7.19 25.82
CA MET A 1 0.30 7.26 24.86
C MET A 1 0.72 8.71 24.71
N SER A 2 2.01 9.03 24.62
CA SER A 2 2.47 10.40 24.36
C SER A 2 2.04 10.85 22.94
N LEU A 3 1.59 12.09 22.80
CA LEU A 3 1.10 12.67 21.53
C LEU A 3 2.14 12.56 20.41
N LEU A 4 3.43 12.69 20.75
CA LEU A 4 4.55 12.50 19.83
C LEU A 4 4.57 11.10 19.19
N ARG A 5 4.26 10.04 19.96
CA ARG A 5 4.27 8.66 19.44
C ARG A 5 3.14 8.42 18.45
N ILE A 6 1.98 9.04 18.69
CA ILE A 6 0.83 8.95 17.81
C ILE A 6 1.14 9.64 16.48
N LEU A 7 1.70 10.86 16.56
CA LEU A 7 2.08 11.65 15.39
C LEU A 7 3.13 10.93 14.54
N LEU A 8 4.14 10.34 15.19
CA LEU A 8 5.16 9.52 14.53
C LEU A 8 4.57 8.28 13.86
N ALA A 9 3.62 7.59 14.51
CA ALA A 9 2.97 6.41 13.92
C ALA A 9 2.18 6.76 12.65
N TYR A 10 1.47 7.89 12.63
CA TYR A 10 0.77 8.36 11.44
C TYR A 10 1.72 8.80 10.33
N LEU A 11 2.83 9.46 10.66
CA LEU A 11 3.86 9.80 9.69
C LEU A 11 4.44 8.54 9.04
N LEU A 12 4.72 7.50 9.84
CA LEU A 12 5.21 6.23 9.35
C LEU A 12 4.19 5.49 8.47
N LEU A 13 2.90 5.55 8.80
CA LEU A 13 1.83 5.04 7.94
C LEU A 13 1.78 5.77 6.59
N LEU A 14 1.93 7.10 6.60
CA LEU A 14 1.95 7.91 5.39
C LEU A 14 3.17 7.58 4.51
N VAL A 15 4.36 7.48 5.13
CA VAL A 15 5.59 7.07 4.45
C VAL A 15 5.43 5.66 3.86
N GLY A 16 4.82 4.74 4.60
CA GLY A 16 4.54 3.39 4.11
C GLY A 16 3.61 3.38 2.91
N ALA A 17 2.49 4.10 2.98
CA ALA A 17 1.56 4.24 1.87
C ALA A 17 2.22 4.84 0.63
N PHE A 18 2.97 5.93 0.79
CA PHE A 18 3.69 6.57 -0.30
C PHE A 18 4.74 5.64 -0.92
N SER A 19 5.48 4.91 -0.10
CA SER A 19 6.49 3.96 -0.57
C SER A 19 5.88 2.79 -1.34
N THR A 20 4.71 2.30 -0.90
CA THR A 20 3.94 1.29 -1.63
C THR A 20 3.44 1.82 -2.97
N TYR A 21 2.93 3.06 -3.01
CA TYR A 21 2.55 3.72 -4.26
C TYR A 21 3.73 3.79 -5.23
N VAL A 22 4.89 4.27 -4.76
CA VAL A 22 6.14 4.37 -5.54
C VAL A 22 6.59 3.00 -6.07
N CYS A 23 6.49 1.96 -5.23
CA CYS A 23 6.79 0.58 -5.61
C CYS A 23 5.89 0.08 -6.73
N ILE A 24 4.56 0.25 -6.59
CA ILE A 24 3.60 -0.13 -7.63
C ILE A 24 3.88 0.66 -8.91
N PHE A 25 4.00 1.98 -8.81
CA PHE A 25 4.22 2.84 -9.97
C PHE A 25 5.52 2.47 -10.72
N GLY A 26 6.61 2.26 -9.98
CA GLY A 26 7.89 1.79 -10.54
C GLY A 26 7.75 0.44 -11.25
N ALA A 27 6.91 -0.47 -10.73
CA ALA A 27 6.70 -1.78 -11.34
C ALA A 27 6.05 -1.71 -12.73
N PHE A 28 5.25 -0.67 -13.02
CA PHE A 28 4.62 -0.47 -14.33
C PHE A 28 5.50 0.29 -15.34
N GLN A 29 6.59 0.93 -14.90
CA GLN A 29 7.49 1.64 -15.83
C GLN A 29 8.11 0.67 -16.84
N SER A 30 8.08 1.02 -18.12
CA SER A 30 8.54 0.16 -19.23
C SER A 30 9.72 0.73 -20.00
N LEU A 31 10.45 1.71 -19.46
CA LEU A 31 11.62 2.31 -20.11
C LEU A 31 12.82 1.34 -20.13
N PRO A 32 13.25 0.84 -21.31
CA PRO A 32 14.28 -0.20 -21.41
C PRO A 32 15.65 0.26 -20.90
N GLU A 33 16.00 1.53 -21.06
CA GLU A 33 17.28 2.08 -20.56
C GLU A 33 17.34 2.22 -19.03
N GLN A 34 16.20 2.09 -18.34
CA GLN A 34 16.08 2.33 -16.90
C GLN A 34 15.68 1.07 -16.10
N GLN A 35 15.75 -0.12 -16.70
CA GLN A 35 15.45 -1.39 -16.01
C GLN A 35 16.17 -1.58 -14.65
N PRO A 36 17.48 -1.31 -14.50
CA PRO A 36 18.12 -1.44 -13.18
C PRO A 36 17.58 -0.42 -12.16
N ALA A 37 17.29 0.80 -12.59
CA ALA A 37 16.70 1.84 -11.74
C ALA A 37 15.26 1.47 -11.33
N LYS A 38 14.49 0.85 -12.23
CA LYS A 38 13.16 0.30 -11.96
C LYS A 38 13.20 -0.72 -10.83
N TYR A 39 14.02 -1.77 -10.96
CA TYR A 39 14.08 -2.80 -9.91
C TYR A 39 14.57 -2.24 -8.59
N PHE A 40 15.51 -1.30 -8.61
CA PHE A 40 15.96 -0.59 -7.42
C PHE A 40 14.80 0.17 -6.75
N MET A 41 14.00 0.92 -7.52
CA MET A 41 12.84 1.68 -7.02
C MET A 41 11.77 0.76 -6.43
N VAL A 42 11.47 -0.36 -7.09
CA VAL A 42 10.50 -1.36 -6.60
C VAL A 42 10.98 -2.01 -5.30
N ILE A 43 12.22 -2.51 -5.27
CA ILE A 43 12.79 -3.19 -4.08
C ILE A 43 12.90 -2.20 -2.92
N PHE A 44 13.46 -1.01 -3.16
CA PHE A 44 13.64 -0.02 -2.12
C PHE A 44 12.30 0.51 -1.60
N GLY A 45 11.34 0.76 -2.49
CA GLY A 45 9.97 1.16 -2.10
C GLY A 45 9.27 0.08 -1.28
N ALA A 46 9.38 -1.19 -1.67
CA ALA A 46 8.83 -2.31 -0.91
C ALA A 46 9.49 -2.44 0.47
N LEU A 47 10.82 -2.33 0.56
CA LEU A 47 11.56 -2.40 1.82
C LEU A 47 11.16 -1.24 2.75
N LEU A 48 11.11 -0.02 2.22
CA LEU A 48 10.75 1.18 2.98
C LEU A 48 9.29 1.09 3.47
N ALA A 49 8.37 0.58 2.64
CA ALA A 49 7.00 0.30 3.04
C ALA A 49 6.93 -0.74 4.16
N ALA A 50 7.64 -1.87 4.03
CA ALA A 50 7.66 -2.91 5.04
C ALA A 50 8.19 -2.41 6.38
N VAL A 51 9.32 -1.71 6.38
CA VAL A 51 9.94 -1.16 7.60
C VAL A 51 9.03 -0.12 8.25
N SER A 52 8.54 0.85 7.49
CA SER A 52 7.72 1.94 8.04
C SER A 52 6.39 1.45 8.60
N LEU A 53 5.69 0.55 7.89
CA LEU A 53 4.45 -0.04 8.38
C LEU A 53 4.73 -0.87 9.65
N THR A 54 5.78 -1.69 9.67
CA THR A 54 6.13 -2.49 10.87
C THR A 54 6.44 -1.61 12.07
N LEU A 55 7.20 -0.52 11.88
CA LEU A 55 7.52 0.44 12.93
C LEU A 55 6.27 1.17 13.43
N ALA A 56 5.38 1.60 12.52
CA ALA A 56 4.10 2.20 12.88
C ALA A 56 3.28 1.26 13.77
N GLY A 57 3.36 -0.04 13.53
CA GLY A 57 2.66 -1.05 14.32
C GLY A 57 3.19 -1.30 15.70
N PHE A 58 4.51 -1.33 15.79
CA PHE A 58 5.17 -1.39 17.08
C PHE A 58 4.79 -0.18 17.95
N LEU A 59 4.71 1.01 17.35
CA LEU A 59 4.33 2.23 18.04
C LEU A 59 2.85 2.29 18.44
N ASN A 60 1.93 1.70 17.65
CA ASN A 60 0.48 1.76 17.89
C ASN A 60 -0.10 0.64 18.78
N ARG A 61 0.74 -0.17 19.45
CA ARG A 61 0.36 -1.19 20.45
C ARG A 61 -0.85 -2.05 20.01
N ARG A 62 -0.63 -2.85 18.96
CA ARG A 62 -1.42 -4.00 18.45
C ARG A 62 -2.91 -3.82 18.08
N ARG A 63 -3.72 -2.99 18.75
CA ARG A 63 -5.19 -3.12 18.62
C ARG A 63 -5.77 -2.60 17.29
N ASN A 64 -5.12 -1.63 16.64
CA ASN A 64 -5.59 -1.05 15.37
C ASN A 64 -4.58 -1.07 14.23
N TRP A 65 -3.38 -1.60 14.45
CA TRP A 65 -2.31 -1.47 13.45
C TRP A 65 -2.58 -2.24 12.17
N CYS A 66 -3.07 -3.48 12.25
CA CYS A 66 -3.40 -4.27 11.06
C CYS A 66 -4.44 -3.55 10.20
N ARG A 67 -5.46 -2.96 10.83
CA ARG A 67 -6.49 -2.18 10.15
C ARG A 67 -5.91 -0.94 9.46
N SER A 68 -5.14 -0.12 10.18
CA SER A 68 -4.57 1.10 9.62
C SER A 68 -3.57 0.83 8.49
N SER A 69 -2.71 -0.19 8.63
CA SER A 69 -1.76 -0.58 7.59
C SER A 69 -2.47 -1.19 6.37
N GLY A 70 -3.51 -2.00 6.58
CA GLY A 70 -4.33 -2.52 5.50
C GLY A 70 -4.99 -1.42 4.69
N ILE A 71 -5.60 -0.42 5.36
CA ILE A 71 -6.17 0.76 4.70
C ILE A 71 -5.11 1.53 3.94
N ALA A 72 -3.93 1.76 4.53
CA ALA A 72 -2.84 2.47 3.90
C ALA A 72 -2.36 1.80 2.60
N LEU A 73 -2.18 0.47 2.63
CA LEU A 73 -1.79 -0.32 1.46
C LEU A 73 -2.87 -0.29 0.37
N LEU A 74 -4.13 -0.46 0.73
CA LEU A 74 -5.25 -0.43 -0.22
C LEU A 74 -5.44 0.96 -0.84
N ALA A 75 -5.27 2.03 -0.05
CA ALA A 75 -5.32 3.40 -0.56
C ALA A 75 -4.17 3.69 -1.53
N ALA A 76 -2.96 3.24 -1.21
CA ALA A 76 -1.81 3.36 -2.11
C ALA A 76 -2.02 2.60 -3.43
N ALA A 77 -2.54 1.37 -3.36
CA ALA A 77 -2.87 0.58 -4.54
C ALA A 77 -3.99 1.22 -5.38
N GLY A 78 -5.03 1.74 -4.73
CA GLY A 78 -6.11 2.45 -5.41
C GLY A 78 -5.63 3.71 -6.12
N LEU A 79 -4.78 4.51 -5.48
CA LEU A 79 -4.18 5.71 -6.09
C LEU A 79 -3.28 5.35 -7.28
N ALA A 80 -2.46 4.30 -7.15
CA ALA A 80 -1.63 3.81 -8.24
C ALA A 80 -2.48 3.34 -9.43
N LEU A 81 -3.53 2.56 -9.18
CA LEU A 81 -4.45 2.07 -10.21
C LEU A 81 -5.17 3.22 -10.92
N LEU A 82 -5.61 4.25 -10.19
CA LEU A 82 -6.23 5.43 -10.81
C LEU A 82 -5.30 6.09 -11.81
N ILE A 83 -4.01 6.24 -11.47
CA ILE A 83 -3.01 6.84 -12.36
C ILE A 83 -2.75 5.94 -13.57
N ILE A 84 -2.58 4.63 -13.36
CA ILE A 84 -2.32 3.67 -14.44
C ILE A 84 -3.50 3.63 -15.42
N VAL A 85 -4.74 3.55 -14.92
CA VAL A 85 -5.95 3.55 -15.76
C VAL A 85 -6.13 4.88 -16.48
N SER A 86 -5.79 6.00 -15.81
CA SER A 86 -5.85 7.32 -16.44
C SER A 86 -4.83 7.45 -17.58
N ASP A 87 -3.60 6.95 -17.39
CA ASP A 87 -2.57 6.93 -18.44
C ASP A 87 -3.00 6.05 -19.63
N ALA A 88 -3.51 4.84 -19.37
CA ALA A 88 -4.03 3.96 -20.40
C ALA A 88 -5.18 4.61 -21.20
N SER A 89 -6.12 5.25 -20.49
CA SER A 89 -7.25 5.96 -21.12
C SER A 89 -6.79 7.18 -21.95
N TYR A 90 -5.72 7.84 -21.52
CA TYR A 90 -5.11 8.94 -22.26
C TYR A 90 -4.44 8.45 -23.55
N GLN A 91 -3.75 7.31 -23.51
CA GLN A 91 -3.13 6.70 -24.69
C GLN A 91 -4.18 6.25 -25.74
N ASP A 92 -5.33 5.75 -25.30
CA ASP A 92 -6.42 5.36 -26.22
C ASP A 92 -7.09 6.55 -26.91
N THR A 93 -7.08 7.73 -26.27
CA THR A 93 -7.77 8.93 -26.79
C THR A 93 -6.84 9.92 -27.49
N ALA A 94 -5.54 9.91 -27.18
CA ALA A 94 -4.58 10.86 -27.70
C ALA A 94 -3.61 10.18 -28.67
N GLN A 95 -3.55 10.67 -29.92
CA GLN A 95 -2.42 10.40 -30.85
C GLN A 95 -1.11 11.08 -30.39
N LEU A 96 -0.93 11.29 -29.09
CA LEU A 96 0.21 11.98 -28.51
C LEU A 96 1.20 10.96 -27.92
N PRO A 97 2.51 11.28 -27.92
CA PRO A 97 3.51 10.43 -27.30
C PRO A 97 3.17 10.20 -25.82
N PRO A 98 3.42 8.99 -25.28
CA PRO A 98 3.07 8.64 -23.92
C PRO A 98 3.74 9.60 -22.93
N MET A 99 2.95 10.18 -22.03
CA MET A 99 3.44 11.10 -21.01
C MET A 99 4.36 10.37 -20.02
N ILE A 100 4.07 9.10 -19.73
CA ILE A 100 4.90 8.17 -18.95
C ILE A 100 4.71 6.77 -19.56
N ALA A 101 5.79 6.06 -19.89
CA ALA A 101 5.68 4.71 -20.44
C ALA A 101 5.32 3.69 -19.32
N LEU A 102 4.03 3.55 -19.01
CA LEU A 102 3.47 2.67 -17.97
C LEU A 102 2.84 1.41 -18.58
N ASN A 103 3.65 0.56 -19.23
CA ASN A 103 3.12 -0.56 -20.02
C ASN A 103 3.64 -1.94 -19.59
N ASP A 104 4.41 -2.03 -18.49
CA ASP A 104 4.93 -3.31 -18.01
C ASP A 104 3.95 -4.01 -17.06
N TYR A 105 2.86 -4.52 -17.63
CA TYR A 105 1.83 -5.27 -16.91
C TYR A 105 2.33 -6.63 -16.39
N ALA A 106 3.38 -7.19 -17.01
CA ALA A 106 3.96 -8.47 -16.59
C ALA A 106 4.60 -8.39 -15.20
N VAL A 107 5.24 -7.25 -14.90
CA VAL A 107 5.81 -6.99 -13.56
C VAL A 107 4.83 -6.24 -12.68
N GLY A 108 4.16 -5.22 -13.21
CA GLY A 108 3.23 -4.36 -12.47
C GLY A 108 1.99 -5.08 -11.95
N GLY A 109 1.37 -5.93 -12.76
CA GLY A 109 0.16 -6.68 -12.41
C GLY A 109 0.33 -7.52 -11.14
N PRO A 110 1.33 -8.43 -11.10
CA PRO A 110 1.62 -9.23 -9.90
C PRO A 110 1.89 -8.40 -8.66
N VAL A 111 2.63 -7.28 -8.78
CA VAL A 111 2.94 -6.39 -7.65
C VAL A 111 1.67 -5.77 -7.07
N VAL A 112 0.76 -5.26 -7.90
CA VAL A 112 -0.53 -4.72 -7.43
C VAL A 112 -1.38 -5.79 -6.78
N ILE A 113 -1.49 -6.97 -7.39
CA ILE A 113 -2.27 -8.09 -6.84
C ILE A 113 -1.74 -8.46 -5.45
N LEU A 114 -0.42 -8.59 -5.29
CA LEU A 114 0.19 -8.88 -3.99
C LEU A 114 -0.11 -7.80 -2.95
N VAL A 115 -0.01 -6.52 -3.31
CA VAL A 115 -0.33 -5.42 -2.40
C VAL A 115 -1.81 -5.44 -2.00
N LEU A 116 -2.73 -5.69 -2.94
CA LEU A 116 -4.16 -5.80 -2.66
C LEU A 116 -4.46 -6.97 -1.73
N ILE A 117 -3.85 -8.14 -1.95
CA ILE A 117 -3.99 -9.31 -1.08
C ILE A 117 -3.47 -9.00 0.33
N LEU A 118 -2.27 -8.44 0.45
CA LEU A 118 -1.68 -8.11 1.74
C LEU A 118 -2.49 -7.04 2.49
N GLY A 119 -2.90 -5.97 1.80
CA GLY A 119 -3.74 -4.91 2.35
C GLY A 119 -5.10 -5.44 2.81
N GLY A 120 -5.73 -6.29 2.00
CA GLY A 120 -6.99 -6.96 2.32
C GLY A 120 -6.88 -7.90 3.53
N LEU A 121 -5.83 -8.74 3.58
CA LEU A 121 -5.58 -9.64 4.71
C LEU A 121 -5.35 -8.88 6.01
N LEU A 122 -4.56 -7.80 5.98
CA LEU A 122 -4.30 -6.97 7.17
C LEU A 122 -5.58 -6.27 7.64
N LEU A 123 -6.38 -5.74 6.71
CA LEU A 123 -7.67 -5.13 7.03
C LEU A 123 -8.62 -6.15 7.64
N TRP A 124 -8.75 -7.34 7.04
CA TRP A 124 -9.59 -8.43 7.54
C TRP A 124 -9.19 -8.87 8.95
N GLN A 125 -7.89 -9.08 9.19
CA GLN A 125 -7.37 -9.41 10.53
C GLN A 125 -7.67 -8.30 11.54
N GLY A 126 -7.51 -7.03 11.14
CA GLY A 126 -7.82 -5.88 11.99
C GLY A 126 -9.31 -5.80 12.36
N LEU A 127 -10.21 -6.10 11.43
CA LEU A 127 -11.66 -6.15 11.69
C LEU A 127 -12.03 -7.30 12.64
N ASN A 128 -11.45 -8.49 12.43
CA ASN A 128 -11.72 -9.65 13.29
C ASN A 128 -11.16 -9.49 14.71
N GLN A 129 -10.01 -8.83 14.87
CA GLN A 129 -9.47 -8.50 16.20
C GLN A 129 -10.34 -7.51 16.98
N ALA A 130 -11.04 -6.61 16.28
CA ALA A 130 -11.99 -5.69 16.90
C ALA A 130 -13.32 -6.38 17.30
N ARG A 131 -13.67 -7.51 16.65
CA ARG A 131 -14.90 -8.26 16.88
C ARG A 131 -14.86 -9.17 18.11
N LYS A 132 -13.73 -9.86 18.35
CA LYS A 132 -13.51 -10.74 19.53
C LYS A 132 -13.90 -10.13 20.89
N PRO A 133 -13.51 -8.89 21.23
CA PRO A 133 -13.87 -8.29 22.52
C PRO A 133 -15.37 -7.93 22.65
N VAL A 134 -16.15 -7.95 21.56
CA VAL A 134 -17.60 -7.69 21.60
C VAL A 134 -18.38 -8.98 21.87
N GLU A 135 -17.96 -10.10 21.28
CA GLU A 135 -18.54 -11.43 21.51
C GLU A 135 -18.31 -11.94 22.95
N GLU A 136 -17.10 -11.75 23.49
CA GLU A 136 -16.80 -12.09 24.89
C GLU A 136 -17.60 -11.25 25.90
N LEU A 137 -18.04 -10.05 25.52
CA LEU A 137 -18.87 -9.19 26.36
C LEU A 137 -20.35 -9.63 26.33
N SER A 138 -20.84 -10.12 25.18
CA SER A 138 -22.22 -10.59 25.05
C SER A 138 -22.47 -11.92 25.75
N GLU A 139 -21.49 -12.84 25.72
CA GLU A 139 -21.57 -14.12 26.44
C GLU A 139 -21.50 -13.98 27.97
N GLN A 140 -21.03 -12.84 28.50
CA GLN A 140 -21.02 -12.57 29.94
C GLN A 140 -22.29 -11.90 30.48
N THR A 141 -23.19 -11.47 29.59
CA THR A 141 -24.46 -10.81 29.93
C THR A 141 -25.70 -11.68 29.70
N GLU A 142 -25.52 -12.95 29.29
CA GLU A 142 -26.56 -13.99 29.30
C GLU A 142 -26.40 -14.91 30.51
#